data_AF-A0A848LY03-F1
#
_entry.id   AF-A0A848LY03-F1
#
_cell.length_a   1.000
_cell.length_b   1.000
_cell.length_c   1.000
_cell.angle_alpha   90.00
_cell.angle_beta   90.00
_cell.angle_gamma   90.00
#
_symmetry.space_group_name_H-M   'P 1'
#
loop_
_entity.id
_entity.type
_entity.pdbx_description
1 polymer ?
#
loop_
_entity_poly.entity_id
_entity_poly.type
_entity_poly.pdbx_seq_one_letter_code
_entity_poly.pdbx_strand_id
1 'polypeptide(L)'
;MANYTVKLSAAPKGHAIPPLLADVGAWVGQQPHGSLGGFDALTAEAIPTEWSPEHSERLRREAFAFLGLPDGSLLVLVNAGAKAPPAVGLLGSEGEIRTVANSLEEFLHLWSRGETDIHELDDEDGASGRKALAAWLKAKKVKVPKAKDFDFAAWLDGGRIAEAPAVAVPGPSSAGVMQKLGPKTQRLASILGRRADDPEVIAYVTEVLGKKVPPSTTENNDAVNVAATKHGVELVFSHDILNEAWPPVPKTGKTFIPYVSYAWVRSKIGEPVLGVPWKVASEAELTQVLGPPTGRRAAFTNEDELTVAYWTHPLDTAGHLRLELAFDGDLSVTLAVESAGALERYPDVTTGLFVGYAATRGLLDSSRFEAHRDLFAAVQARKAKGSELVARALSRGLWDDHLRDAPGLRTLAWRWFHNMCGFWMTADLNEVFGKRKGPFGHDEPKLDDDTWDAVDTAAKLLDQRFAAWLTKPG
;
A
#
# COMPACT_ATOMS: atom_id res chain seq x y z
N MET A 1 14.55 -33.82 14.92
CA MET A 1 14.62 -32.40 14.51
C MET A 1 15.36 -31.64 15.59
N ALA A 2 16.22 -30.68 15.24
CA ALA A 2 16.86 -29.81 16.22
C ALA A 2 15.80 -28.90 16.87
N ASN A 3 16.03 -28.46 18.10
CA ASN A 3 15.21 -27.44 18.74
C ASN A 3 15.72 -26.03 18.37
N TYR A 4 14.91 -25.01 18.63
CA TYR A 4 15.34 -23.62 18.45
C TYR A 4 16.56 -23.27 19.33
N THR A 5 17.43 -22.43 18.80
CA THR A 5 18.56 -21.87 19.55
C THR A 5 18.10 -20.69 20.40
N VAL A 6 18.50 -20.64 21.66
CA VAL A 6 18.14 -19.54 22.58
C VAL A 6 19.39 -19.00 23.26
N LYS A 7 19.63 -17.69 23.09
CA LYS A 7 20.80 -16.97 23.63
C LYS A 7 20.35 -15.70 24.37
N LEU A 8 19.71 -15.88 25.52
CA LEU A 8 19.21 -14.80 26.39
C LEU A 8 20.00 -14.63 27.70
N SER A 9 21.16 -15.29 27.82
CA SER A 9 21.93 -15.30 29.08
C SER A 9 22.65 -13.99 29.38
N ALA A 10 22.83 -13.11 28.39
CA ALA A 10 23.44 -11.80 28.55
C ALA A 10 22.67 -10.77 27.72
N ALA A 11 22.20 -9.70 28.35
CA ALA A 11 21.65 -8.55 27.64
C ALA A 11 22.77 -7.67 27.07
N PRO A 12 22.53 -6.95 25.96
CA PRO A 12 23.43 -5.91 25.51
C PRO A 12 23.65 -4.84 26.59
N LYS A 13 24.80 -4.18 26.56
CA LYS A 13 25.17 -3.17 27.57
C LYS A 13 24.07 -2.12 27.74
N GLY A 14 23.59 -1.93 28.97
CA GLY A 14 22.55 -0.95 29.29
C GLY A 14 21.12 -1.48 29.24
N HIS A 15 20.93 -2.75 28.84
CA HIS A 15 19.63 -3.41 28.76
C HIS A 15 19.45 -4.47 29.84
N ALA A 16 18.20 -4.83 30.08
CA ALA A 16 17.83 -5.98 30.90
C ALA A 16 16.88 -6.88 30.10
N ILE A 17 17.07 -8.19 30.20
CA ILE A 17 16.13 -9.15 29.60
C ILE A 17 14.84 -9.13 30.42
N PRO A 18 13.67 -8.84 29.83
CA PRO A 18 12.41 -8.96 30.54
C PRO A 18 12.21 -10.38 31.05
N PRO A 19 11.69 -10.58 32.28
CA PRO A 19 11.41 -11.92 32.80
C PRO A 19 10.55 -12.76 31.85
N LEU A 20 9.56 -12.14 31.20
CA LEU A 20 8.73 -12.82 30.21
C LEU A 20 9.52 -13.30 28.98
N LEU A 21 10.51 -12.52 28.51
CA LEU A 21 11.36 -12.91 27.38
C LEU A 21 12.25 -14.10 27.75
N ALA A 22 12.79 -14.11 28.98
CA ALA A 22 13.57 -15.24 29.49
C ALA A 22 12.70 -16.51 29.62
N ASP A 23 11.49 -16.37 30.17
CA ASP A 23 10.54 -17.47 30.35
C ASP A 23 10.09 -18.07 29.01
N VAL A 24 9.75 -17.23 28.03
CA VAL A 24 9.37 -17.71 26.69
C VAL A 24 10.57 -18.30 25.97
N GLY A 25 11.77 -17.72 26.10
CA GLY A 25 12.99 -18.29 25.55
C GLY A 25 13.27 -19.69 26.08
N ALA A 26 13.17 -19.91 27.39
CA ALA A 26 13.33 -21.24 27.98
C ALA A 26 12.33 -22.27 27.43
N TRP A 27 11.10 -21.84 27.11
CA TRP A 27 10.09 -22.69 26.49
C TRP A 27 10.33 -22.92 24.99
N VAL A 28 10.72 -21.89 24.25
CA VAL A 28 11.04 -21.95 22.80
C VAL A 28 12.19 -22.92 22.55
N GLY A 29 13.21 -22.93 23.41
CA GLY A 29 14.34 -23.88 23.30
C GLY A 29 13.96 -25.36 23.46
N GLN A 30 12.72 -25.65 23.87
CA GLN A 30 12.17 -27.01 23.94
C GLN A 30 11.33 -27.37 22.70
N GLN A 31 11.03 -26.40 21.84
CA GLN A 31 10.22 -26.62 20.65
C GLN A 31 11.10 -27.03 19.46
N PRO A 32 10.59 -27.91 18.56
CA PRO A 32 11.28 -28.23 17.32
C PRO A 32 11.49 -26.97 16.46
N HIS A 33 12.65 -26.86 15.84
CA HIS A 33 12.94 -25.81 14.87
C HIS A 33 11.90 -25.81 13.73
N GLY A 34 11.47 -24.62 13.31
CA GLY A 34 10.41 -24.42 12.32
C GLY A 34 8.98 -24.53 12.88
N SER A 35 8.77 -25.05 14.11
CA SER A 35 7.41 -25.20 14.65
C SER A 35 6.71 -23.90 15.06
N LEU A 36 7.44 -22.79 15.13
CA LEU A 36 6.94 -21.46 15.49
C LEU A 36 7.24 -20.41 14.40
N GLY A 37 7.53 -20.86 13.18
CA GLY A 37 7.96 -20.00 12.07
C GLY A 37 9.45 -20.14 11.72
N GLY A 38 9.84 -19.50 10.61
CA GLY A 38 11.18 -19.48 10.07
C GLY A 38 12.07 -18.46 10.78
N PHE A 39 12.76 -18.88 11.84
CA PHE A 39 13.83 -18.10 12.47
C PHE A 39 14.83 -19.05 13.13
N ASP A 40 16.11 -18.68 13.18
CA ASP A 40 17.15 -19.60 13.65
C ASP A 40 17.36 -19.54 15.17
N ALA A 41 17.21 -18.35 15.74
CA ALA A 41 17.50 -18.13 17.15
C ALA A 41 16.68 -17.01 17.78
N LEU A 42 16.38 -17.19 19.07
CA LEU A 42 15.89 -16.14 19.94
C LEU A 42 17.08 -15.63 20.77
N THR A 43 17.49 -14.39 20.53
CA THR A 43 18.75 -13.82 21.02
C THR A 43 18.53 -12.56 21.85
N ALA A 44 19.60 -11.93 22.34
CA ALA A 44 19.56 -10.59 22.90
C ALA A 44 20.80 -9.85 22.40
N GLU A 45 20.71 -9.27 21.21
CA GLU A 45 21.85 -8.73 20.48
C GLU A 45 21.74 -7.22 20.30
N ALA A 46 22.90 -6.56 20.31
CA ALA A 46 22.98 -5.15 19.98
C ALA A 46 22.62 -4.97 18.51
N ILE A 47 21.80 -3.97 18.22
CA ILE A 47 21.37 -3.69 16.85
C ILE A 47 22.59 -3.17 16.05
N PRO A 48 22.93 -3.79 14.91
CA PRO A 48 24.06 -3.33 14.10
C PRO A 48 23.85 -1.90 13.58
N THR A 49 24.93 -1.16 13.41
CA THR A 49 24.91 0.28 13.06
C THR A 49 24.38 0.52 11.65
N GLU A 50 24.68 -0.42 10.76
CA GLU A 50 24.32 -0.46 9.35
C GLU A 50 22.81 -0.54 9.11
N TRP A 51 22.02 -1.01 10.08
CA TRP A 51 20.56 -1.05 9.99
C TRP A 51 19.92 0.33 9.89
N SER A 52 20.46 1.27 10.66
CA SER A 52 20.00 2.65 10.63
C SER A 52 21.13 3.54 11.12
N PRO A 53 22.04 3.96 10.23
CA PRO A 53 23.16 4.81 10.62
C PRO A 53 22.70 6.06 11.38
N GLU A 54 21.61 6.67 10.90
CA GLU A 54 21.00 7.89 11.45
C GLU A 54 20.38 7.70 12.84
N HIS A 55 19.83 6.53 13.16
CA HIS A 55 19.19 6.25 14.46
C HIS A 55 19.99 5.29 15.36
N SER A 56 21.19 4.89 14.92
CA SER A 56 22.00 3.82 15.53
C SER A 56 22.29 4.05 17.03
N GLU A 57 22.60 5.27 17.43
CA GLU A 57 22.83 5.62 18.84
C GLU A 57 21.60 5.36 19.71
N ARG A 58 20.42 5.75 19.23
CA ARG A 58 19.17 5.58 19.97
C ARG A 58 18.76 4.12 20.02
N LEU A 59 18.81 3.44 18.88
CA LEU A 59 18.52 2.00 18.77
C LEU A 59 19.37 1.20 19.76
N ARG A 60 20.69 1.42 19.81
CA ARG A 60 21.57 0.70 20.73
C ARG A 60 21.36 1.07 22.19
N ARG A 61 20.94 2.30 22.49
CA ARG A 61 20.71 2.76 23.87
C ARG A 61 19.38 2.25 24.43
N GLU A 62 18.34 2.19 23.61
CA GLU A 62 16.96 2.03 24.08
C GLU A 62 16.23 0.83 23.46
N ALA A 63 16.86 0.06 22.58
CA ALA A 63 16.33 -1.20 22.06
C ALA A 63 17.42 -2.28 21.93
N PHE A 64 16.99 -3.53 21.77
CA PHE A 64 17.86 -4.63 21.36
C PHE A 64 17.10 -5.61 20.46
N ALA A 65 17.80 -6.29 19.56
CA ALA A 65 17.21 -7.33 18.72
C ALA A 65 17.02 -8.61 19.55
N PHE A 66 15.83 -9.19 19.49
CA PHE A 66 15.54 -10.46 20.19
C PHE A 66 15.19 -11.62 19.26
N LEU A 67 14.93 -11.34 17.99
CA LEU A 67 14.67 -12.35 16.97
C LEU A 67 15.17 -11.82 15.62
N GLY A 68 15.98 -12.61 14.93
CA GLY A 68 16.43 -12.34 13.56
C GLY A 68 15.72 -13.28 12.58
N LEU A 69 15.28 -12.73 11.46
CA LEU A 69 14.56 -13.41 10.39
C LEU A 69 15.52 -13.79 9.24
N PRO A 70 15.22 -14.85 8.45
CA PRO A 70 16.07 -15.32 7.36
C PRO A 70 16.34 -14.31 6.25
N ASP A 71 15.42 -13.38 6.02
CA ASP A 71 15.56 -12.27 5.07
C ASP A 71 16.51 -11.17 5.57
N GLY A 72 17.01 -11.31 6.80
CA GLY A 72 17.86 -10.35 7.50
C GLY A 72 17.09 -9.49 8.49
N SER A 73 15.77 -9.41 8.43
CA SER A 73 14.95 -8.54 9.27
C SER A 73 15.11 -8.82 10.76
N LEU A 74 14.97 -7.79 11.60
CA LEU A 74 15.13 -7.87 13.06
C LEU A 74 13.85 -7.45 13.77
N LEU A 75 13.35 -8.31 14.67
CA LEU A 75 12.42 -7.88 15.69
C LEU A 75 13.19 -7.34 16.89
N VAL A 76 12.81 -6.13 17.29
CA VAL A 76 13.47 -5.38 18.35
C VAL A 76 12.52 -5.16 19.51
N LEU A 77 13.06 -5.30 20.71
CA LEU A 77 12.35 -4.92 21.93
C LEU A 77 12.75 -3.50 22.29
N VAL A 78 11.77 -2.60 22.31
CA VAL A 78 11.99 -1.14 22.42
C VAL A 78 11.52 -0.64 23.77
N ASN A 79 12.36 0.14 24.43
CA ASN A 79 11.96 0.89 25.61
C ASN A 79 11.02 2.04 25.21
N ALA A 80 9.71 1.81 25.36
CA ALA A 80 8.65 2.77 25.06
C ALA A 80 8.51 3.89 26.12
N GLY A 81 9.41 3.94 27.11
CA GLY A 81 9.46 4.94 28.17
C GLY A 81 9.17 4.37 29.56
N ALA A 82 9.51 5.13 30.61
CA ALA A 82 9.58 4.64 31.99
C ALA A 82 8.26 4.08 32.57
N LYS A 83 7.10 4.36 31.96
CA LYS A 83 5.78 3.90 32.41
C LYS A 83 5.05 3.03 31.38
N ALA A 84 5.68 2.74 30.25
CA ALA A 84 5.12 1.91 29.19
C ALA A 84 5.79 0.53 29.19
N PRO A 85 5.06 -0.56 28.89
CA PRO A 85 5.69 -1.85 28.65
C PRO A 85 6.61 -1.74 27.42
N PRO A 86 7.71 -2.52 27.36
CA PRO A 86 8.55 -2.56 26.17
C PRO A 86 7.75 -3.02 24.95
N ALA A 87 7.75 -2.21 23.89
CA ALA A 87 7.05 -2.48 22.64
C ALA A 87 7.90 -3.35 21.70
N VAL A 88 7.28 -3.92 20.68
CA VAL A 88 7.96 -4.72 19.66
C VAL A 88 7.92 -3.97 18.33
N GLY A 89 9.09 -3.67 17.79
CA GLY A 89 9.27 -3.08 16.46
C GLY A 89 9.88 -4.09 15.49
N LEU A 90 9.67 -3.86 14.19
CA LEU A 90 10.35 -4.53 13.09
C LEU A 90 11.31 -3.54 12.43
N LEU A 91 12.55 -3.99 12.23
CA LEU A 91 13.50 -3.41 11.29
C LEU A 91 13.61 -4.39 10.12
N GLY A 92 12.99 -4.08 8.98
CA GLY A 92 12.96 -4.95 7.80
C GLY A 92 14.19 -4.76 6.92
N SER A 93 14.69 -5.83 6.32
CA SER A 93 15.92 -5.85 5.51
C SER A 93 15.94 -4.86 4.34
N GLU A 94 14.76 -4.50 3.82
CA GLU A 94 14.57 -3.48 2.78
C GLU A 94 14.33 -2.06 3.33
N GLY A 95 14.63 -1.84 4.62
CA GLY A 95 14.45 -0.56 5.30
C GLY A 95 13.04 -0.34 5.87
N GLU A 96 12.20 -1.38 5.92
CA GLU A 96 10.89 -1.32 6.58
C GLU A 96 11.06 -0.99 8.08
N ILE A 97 10.21 -0.10 8.59
CA ILE A 97 10.15 0.21 10.01
C ILE A 97 8.68 0.20 10.40
N ARG A 98 8.29 -0.70 11.29
CA ARG A 98 6.91 -0.71 11.82
C ARG A 98 6.82 -1.15 13.27
N THR A 99 5.75 -0.73 13.93
CA THR A 99 5.32 -1.33 15.20
C THR A 99 4.65 -2.67 14.90
N VAL A 100 5.14 -3.74 15.52
CA VAL A 100 4.51 -5.07 15.48
C VAL A 100 3.54 -5.25 16.65
N ALA A 101 3.91 -4.77 17.84
CA ALA A 101 3.06 -4.83 19.01
C ALA A 101 3.36 -3.72 20.01
N ASN A 102 2.36 -3.28 20.77
CA ASN A 102 2.52 -2.26 21.82
C ASN A 102 3.18 -2.83 23.10
N SER A 103 3.38 -4.15 23.16
CA SER A 103 4.06 -4.85 24.27
C SER A 103 4.59 -6.22 23.83
N LEU A 104 5.57 -6.76 24.56
CA LEU A 104 6.02 -8.15 24.39
C LEU A 104 4.86 -9.15 24.58
N GLU A 105 3.99 -8.92 25.56
CA GLU A 105 2.82 -9.76 25.80
C GLU A 105 1.89 -9.80 24.60
N GLU A 106 1.59 -8.63 24.01
CA GLU A 106 0.78 -8.54 22.81
C GLU A 106 1.41 -9.28 21.64
N PHE A 107 2.71 -9.10 21.41
CA PHE A 107 3.45 -9.82 20.37
C PHE A 107 3.29 -11.34 20.52
N LEU A 108 3.47 -11.90 21.72
CA LEU A 108 3.32 -13.34 21.94
C LEU A 108 1.90 -13.83 21.64
N HIS A 109 0.88 -13.03 21.98
CA HIS A 109 -0.51 -13.36 21.66
C HIS A 109 -0.79 -13.30 20.15
N LEU A 110 -0.22 -12.33 19.42
CA LEU A 110 -0.30 -12.24 17.96
C LEU A 110 0.40 -13.44 17.30
N TRP A 111 1.62 -13.75 17.73
CA TRP A 111 2.40 -14.88 17.23
C TRP A 111 1.71 -16.23 17.45
N SER A 112 1.07 -16.41 18.60
CA SER A 112 0.29 -17.64 18.89
C SER A 112 -0.94 -17.83 17.98
N ARG A 113 -1.37 -16.77 17.29
CA ARG A 113 -2.53 -16.76 16.39
C ARG A 113 -2.14 -16.68 14.91
N GLY A 114 -0.87 -16.45 14.60
CA GLY A 114 -0.43 -16.15 13.23
C GLY A 114 -0.93 -14.79 12.74
N GLU A 115 -0.96 -13.80 13.64
CA GLU A 115 -1.46 -12.45 13.38
C GLU A 115 -0.37 -11.40 13.65
N THR A 116 0.91 -11.71 13.39
CA THR A 116 2.01 -10.74 13.51
C THR A 116 2.18 -9.87 12.27
N ASP A 117 1.52 -10.26 11.18
CA ASP A 117 1.69 -9.78 9.82
C ASP A 117 3.15 -9.93 9.33
N ILE A 118 3.90 -10.91 9.86
CA ILE A 118 5.27 -11.24 9.44
C ILE A 118 5.22 -12.62 8.78
N HIS A 119 5.51 -12.68 7.49
CA HIS A 119 5.35 -13.90 6.70
C HIS A 119 6.10 -15.08 7.31
N GLU A 120 7.35 -14.87 7.71
CA GLU A 120 8.23 -15.90 8.29
C GLU A 120 7.67 -16.47 9.60
N LEU A 121 6.91 -15.67 10.37
CA LEU A 121 6.31 -16.10 11.64
C LEU A 121 4.89 -16.63 11.48
N ASP A 122 4.17 -16.16 10.46
CA ASP A 122 2.74 -16.40 10.24
C ASP A 122 2.45 -17.47 9.16
N ASP A 123 3.46 -17.93 8.43
CA ASP A 123 3.35 -19.02 7.45
C ASP A 123 2.75 -20.31 8.04
N GLU A 124 1.88 -20.98 7.29
CA GLU A 124 1.14 -22.16 7.71
C GLU A 124 2.07 -23.38 7.93
N ASP A 125 3.15 -23.47 7.17
CA ASP A 125 4.18 -24.50 7.35
C ASP A 125 4.85 -24.40 8.74
N GLY A 126 4.87 -23.19 9.31
CA GLY A 126 5.35 -22.87 10.66
C GLY A 126 4.29 -22.92 11.76
N ALA A 127 3.05 -23.32 11.47
CA ALA A 127 1.93 -23.18 12.41
C ALA A 127 1.83 -24.28 13.49
N SER A 128 2.59 -25.38 13.35
CA SER A 128 2.43 -26.59 14.18
C SER A 128 2.57 -26.37 15.70
N GLY A 129 3.39 -25.40 16.12
CA GLY A 129 3.66 -25.03 17.51
C GLY A 129 2.81 -23.87 18.05
N ARG A 130 2.04 -23.16 17.20
CA ARG A 130 1.23 -21.99 17.64
C ARG A 130 0.21 -22.34 18.72
N LYS A 131 -0.43 -23.51 18.60
CA LYS A 131 -1.36 -24.03 19.63
C LYS A 131 -0.65 -24.29 20.96
N ALA A 132 0.59 -24.76 20.91
CA ALA A 132 1.40 -24.97 22.11
C ALA A 132 1.81 -23.64 22.76
N LEU A 133 2.16 -22.63 21.95
CA LEU A 133 2.41 -21.26 22.43
C LEU A 133 1.16 -20.66 23.10
N ALA A 134 -0.02 -20.77 22.46
CA ALA A 134 -1.28 -20.31 23.03
C ALA A 134 -1.59 -21.01 24.38
N ALA A 135 -1.36 -22.32 24.46
CA ALA A 135 -1.54 -23.08 25.70
C ALA A 135 -0.55 -22.65 26.79
N TRP A 136 0.71 -22.40 26.42
CA TRP A 136 1.74 -21.91 27.33
C TRP A 136 1.39 -20.52 27.89
N LEU A 137 0.96 -19.58 27.04
CA LEU A 137 0.52 -18.25 27.45
C LEU A 137 -0.63 -18.31 28.45
N LYS A 138 -1.60 -19.21 28.20
CA LYS A 138 -2.72 -19.46 29.10
C LYS A 138 -2.26 -20.03 30.45
N ALA A 139 -1.34 -21.01 30.44
CA ALA A 139 -0.80 -21.63 31.65
C ALA A 139 0.00 -20.63 32.51
N LYS A 140 0.82 -19.78 31.85
CA LYS A 140 1.59 -18.70 32.48
C LYS A 140 0.74 -17.47 32.84
N LYS A 141 -0.53 -17.45 32.46
CA LYS A 141 -1.48 -16.34 32.69
C LYS A 141 -0.96 -15.00 32.15
N VAL A 142 -0.31 -15.02 31.00
CA VAL A 142 0.22 -13.81 30.34
C VAL A 142 -0.93 -12.94 29.86
N LYS A 143 -1.04 -11.71 30.38
CA LYS A 143 -2.08 -10.75 30.03
C LYS A 143 -1.48 -9.56 29.29
N VAL A 144 -2.10 -9.19 28.18
CA VAL A 144 -1.73 -7.98 27.44
C VAL A 144 -1.99 -6.76 28.31
N PRO A 145 -0.98 -5.91 28.60
CA PRO A 145 -1.18 -4.68 29.34
C PRO A 145 -2.03 -3.70 28.54
N LYS A 146 -2.78 -2.83 29.23
CA LYS A 146 -3.43 -1.68 28.61
C LYS A 146 -2.38 -0.59 28.34
N ALA A 147 -1.62 -0.76 27.26
CA ALA A 147 -0.65 0.21 26.80
C ALA A 147 -1.32 1.24 25.86
N LYS A 148 -0.73 2.44 25.77
CA LYS A 148 -1.02 3.35 24.65
C LYS A 148 -0.44 2.77 23.38
N ASP A 149 -1.00 3.14 22.23
CA ASP A 149 -0.42 2.76 20.95
C ASP A 149 1.00 3.32 20.83
N PHE A 150 1.91 2.44 20.43
CA PHE A 150 3.31 2.75 20.23
C PHE A 150 3.58 2.90 18.73
N ASP A 151 4.31 3.95 18.36
CA ASP A 151 4.75 4.18 17.00
C ASP A 151 6.27 4.10 16.95
N PHE A 152 6.78 3.00 16.41
CA PHE A 152 8.21 2.74 16.37
C PHE A 152 8.96 3.73 15.48
N ALA A 153 8.37 4.14 14.35
CA ALA A 153 8.99 5.11 13.46
C ALA A 153 9.04 6.50 14.11
N ALA A 154 7.93 6.95 14.71
CA ALA A 154 7.93 8.23 15.43
C ALA A 154 8.88 8.22 16.64
N TRP A 155 9.00 7.06 17.28
CA TRP A 155 9.97 6.85 18.33
C TRP A 155 11.40 7.00 17.80
N LEU A 156 11.77 6.43 16.64
CA LEU A 156 13.10 6.61 16.05
C LEU A 156 13.42 8.09 15.78
N ASP A 157 12.43 8.85 15.32
CA ASP A 157 12.53 10.28 14.96
C ASP A 157 12.54 11.25 16.16
N GLY A 158 12.89 10.79 17.35
CA GLY A 158 12.96 11.70 18.52
C GLY A 158 11.63 11.94 19.21
N GLY A 159 10.55 11.26 18.81
CA GLY A 159 9.19 11.60 19.23
C GLY A 159 8.68 12.90 18.58
N ARG A 160 9.36 13.41 17.54
CA ARG A 160 8.81 14.47 16.69
C ARG A 160 7.73 13.86 15.83
N ILE A 161 6.50 13.91 16.32
CA ILE A 161 5.34 13.86 15.44
C ILE A 161 5.38 15.21 14.73
N ALA A 162 5.65 15.21 13.42
CA ALA A 162 5.37 16.41 12.64
C ALA A 162 3.87 16.69 12.84
N GLU A 163 3.50 17.87 13.35
CA GLU A 163 2.10 18.28 13.31
C GLU A 163 1.71 18.27 11.84
N ALA A 164 1.01 17.19 11.44
CA ALA A 164 0.53 17.04 10.09
C ALA A 164 -0.30 18.28 9.79
N PRO A 165 0.04 19.06 8.75
CA PRO A 165 -0.80 20.18 8.36
C PRO A 165 -2.23 19.66 8.19
N ALA A 166 -3.20 20.46 8.63
CA ALA A 166 -4.60 20.17 8.39
C ALA A 166 -4.83 20.24 6.87
N VAL A 167 -4.60 19.13 6.18
CA VAL A 167 -5.05 18.95 4.81
C VAL A 167 -6.56 18.84 4.90
N ALA A 168 -7.26 19.83 4.35
CA ALA A 168 -8.70 19.74 4.21
C ALA A 168 -9.00 18.60 3.25
N VAL A 169 -9.26 17.42 3.80
CA VAL A 169 -9.86 16.33 3.05
C VAL A 169 -11.20 16.84 2.53
N PRO A 170 -11.49 16.75 1.23
CA PRO A 170 -12.81 17.10 0.72
C PRO A 170 -13.85 16.31 1.51
N GLY A 171 -14.69 17.02 2.28
CA GLY A 171 -15.82 16.39 2.94
C GLY A 171 -16.77 15.84 1.88
N PRO A 172 -17.34 14.64 2.05
CA PRO A 172 -18.26 14.09 1.06
C PRO A 172 -19.49 14.99 0.93
N SER A 173 -19.59 15.73 -0.17
CA SER A 173 -20.84 16.38 -0.56
C SER A 173 -21.77 15.30 -1.11
N SER A 174 -22.83 14.96 -0.38
CA SER A 174 -23.61 13.76 -0.72
C SER A 174 -24.26 13.83 -2.11
N ALA A 175 -23.92 12.89 -2.99
CA ALA A 175 -24.66 12.68 -4.23
C ALA A 175 -26.03 12.04 -3.96
N GLY A 176 -26.95 12.10 -4.93
CA GLY A 176 -28.27 11.45 -4.81
C GLY A 176 -28.21 9.93 -4.60
N VAL A 177 -27.10 9.28 -5.00
CA VAL A 177 -26.84 7.85 -4.78
C VAL A 177 -26.62 7.55 -3.30
N MET A 178 -25.86 8.40 -2.59
CA MET A 178 -25.55 8.22 -1.16
C MET A 178 -26.82 8.10 -0.31
N GLN A 179 -27.88 8.83 -0.67
CA GLN A 179 -29.17 8.80 0.03
C GLN A 179 -29.99 7.54 -0.23
N LYS A 180 -29.67 6.75 -1.27
CA LYS A 180 -30.34 5.49 -1.61
C LYS A 180 -29.70 4.28 -0.94
N LEU A 181 -28.56 4.46 -0.29
CA LEU A 181 -27.85 3.39 0.41
C LEU A 181 -28.54 3.06 1.73
N GLY A 182 -28.42 1.81 2.17
CA GLY A 182 -28.79 1.44 3.53
C GLY A 182 -27.91 2.12 4.57
N PRO A 183 -28.36 2.24 5.83
CA PRO A 183 -27.68 3.01 6.86
C PRO A 183 -26.26 2.50 7.15
N LYS A 184 -25.98 1.20 7.03
CA LYS A 184 -24.63 0.68 7.29
C LYS A 184 -23.67 1.03 6.16
N THR A 185 -24.11 0.90 4.92
CA THR A 185 -23.33 1.23 3.72
C THR A 185 -23.12 2.74 3.63
N GLN A 186 -24.12 3.55 3.99
CA GLN A 186 -23.97 5.00 4.08
C GLN A 186 -22.95 5.41 5.15
N ARG A 187 -22.98 4.78 6.34
CA ARG A 187 -21.98 5.04 7.38
C ARG A 187 -20.57 4.65 6.93
N LEU A 188 -20.43 3.52 6.25
CA LEU A 188 -19.17 3.10 5.65
C LEU A 188 -18.67 4.09 4.58
N ALA A 189 -19.56 4.52 3.69
CA ALA A 189 -19.22 5.50 2.65
C ALA A 189 -18.81 6.86 3.25
N SER A 190 -19.37 7.26 4.39
CA SER A 190 -19.04 8.55 5.05
C SER A 190 -17.62 8.62 5.61
N ILE A 191 -16.95 7.48 5.79
CA ILE A 191 -15.57 7.42 6.30
C ILE A 191 -14.52 7.28 5.19
N LEU A 192 -14.92 7.06 3.93
CA LEU A 192 -14.00 6.98 2.81
C LEU A 192 -13.28 8.32 2.59
N GLY A 193 -12.01 8.23 2.21
CA GLY A 193 -11.13 9.37 2.02
C GLY A 193 -10.71 10.07 3.32
N ARG A 194 -11.26 9.69 4.48
CA ARG A 194 -10.83 10.26 5.77
C ARG A 194 -9.56 9.59 6.27
N ARG A 195 -8.77 10.34 7.04
CA ARG A 195 -7.53 9.85 7.65
C ARG A 195 -7.81 8.84 8.75
N ALA A 196 -6.85 7.94 8.98
CA ALA A 196 -6.87 7.00 10.08
C ALA A 196 -6.98 7.65 11.47
N ASP A 197 -6.46 8.87 11.62
CA ASP A 197 -6.54 9.63 12.87
C ASP A 197 -7.83 10.46 13.02
N ASP A 198 -8.75 10.41 12.06
CA ASP A 198 -10.04 11.08 12.15
C ASP A 198 -10.90 10.41 13.25
N PRO A 199 -11.46 11.17 14.21
CA PRO A 199 -12.28 10.62 15.30
C PRO A 199 -13.45 9.75 14.81
N GLU A 200 -14.06 10.07 13.67
CA GLU A 200 -15.15 9.27 13.12
C GLU A 200 -14.67 7.91 12.58
N VAL A 201 -13.47 7.87 11.99
CA VAL A 201 -12.83 6.65 11.52
C VAL A 201 -12.45 5.78 12.72
N ILE A 202 -11.81 6.37 13.73
CA ILE A 202 -11.44 5.67 14.97
C ILE A 202 -12.69 5.07 15.63
N ALA A 203 -13.75 5.86 15.82
CA ALA A 203 -14.99 5.39 16.43
C ALA A 203 -15.62 4.23 15.62
N TYR A 204 -15.69 4.36 14.29
CA TYR A 204 -16.26 3.29 13.46
C TYR A 204 -15.43 2.00 13.56
N VAL A 205 -14.11 2.07 13.38
CA VAL A 205 -13.27 0.88 13.37
C VAL A 205 -13.20 0.22 14.75
N THR A 206 -13.07 1.00 15.81
CA THR A 206 -12.89 0.47 17.17
C THR A 206 -14.20 0.06 17.82
N GLU A 207 -15.24 0.89 17.75
CA GLU A 207 -16.50 0.67 18.46
C GLU A 207 -17.51 -0.15 17.65
N VAL A 208 -17.56 0.04 16.32
CA VAL A 208 -18.51 -0.69 15.46
C VAL A 208 -17.92 -2.00 14.97
N LEU A 209 -16.69 -1.98 14.44
CA LEU A 209 -16.06 -3.18 13.88
C LEU A 209 -15.29 -4.02 14.91
N GLY A 210 -14.98 -3.45 16.08
CA GLY A 210 -14.18 -4.12 17.11
C GLY A 210 -12.73 -4.36 16.68
N LYS A 211 -12.17 -3.47 15.87
CA LYS A 211 -10.83 -3.58 15.27
C LYS A 211 -9.92 -2.43 15.70
N LYS A 212 -8.62 -2.58 15.43
CA LYS A 212 -7.65 -1.49 15.61
C LYS A 212 -7.51 -0.72 14.30
N VAL A 213 -7.29 0.58 14.42
CA VAL A 213 -6.96 1.42 13.27
C VAL A 213 -5.45 1.33 13.02
N PRO A 214 -4.99 1.17 11.77
CA PRO A 214 -3.58 1.26 11.45
C PRO A 214 -3.04 2.66 11.81
N PRO A 215 -2.01 2.76 12.66
CA PRO A 215 -1.51 4.05 13.11
C PRO A 215 -0.71 4.79 12.04
N SER A 216 -0.16 4.07 11.06
CA SER A 216 0.63 4.60 9.95
C SER A 216 0.87 3.54 8.86
N THR A 217 1.28 3.99 7.69
CA THR A 217 1.86 3.21 6.57
C THR A 217 3.28 3.69 6.28
N THR A 218 4.04 2.97 5.45
CA THR A 218 5.43 3.33 5.04
C THR A 218 5.53 3.30 3.51
N GLU A 219 6.64 3.79 2.95
CA GLU A 219 6.89 3.68 1.49
C GLU A 219 6.88 2.23 0.99
N ASN A 220 7.36 1.29 1.79
CA ASN A 220 7.44 -0.14 1.47
C ASN A 220 6.13 -0.91 1.76
N ASN A 221 5.24 -0.33 2.56
CA ASN A 221 3.94 -0.90 2.91
C ASN A 221 2.89 0.19 2.82
N ASP A 222 2.42 0.40 1.59
CA ASP A 222 1.64 1.56 1.22
C ASP A 222 0.20 1.51 1.72
N ALA A 223 -0.31 0.30 1.93
CA ALA A 223 -1.66 0.02 2.36
C ALA A 223 -1.74 -1.08 3.44
N VAL A 224 -2.67 -0.94 4.38
CA VAL A 224 -2.98 -1.94 5.40
C VAL A 224 -4.46 -2.29 5.40
N ASN A 225 -4.78 -3.58 5.38
CA ASN A 225 -6.17 -4.05 5.42
C ASN A 225 -6.67 -4.26 6.85
N VAL A 226 -7.91 -3.85 7.11
CA VAL A 226 -8.64 -4.15 8.34
C VAL A 226 -9.89 -4.98 8.00
N ALA A 227 -9.76 -6.30 8.14
CA ALA A 227 -10.84 -7.24 7.85
C ALA A 227 -11.79 -7.41 9.06
N ALA A 228 -13.05 -7.02 8.90
CA ALA A 228 -14.14 -7.19 9.87
C ALA A 228 -15.20 -8.17 9.32
N THR A 229 -14.80 -9.43 9.13
CA THR A 229 -15.62 -10.47 8.47
C THR A 229 -17.01 -10.65 9.09
N LYS A 230 -17.18 -10.45 10.41
CA LYS A 230 -18.49 -10.52 11.09
C LYS A 230 -19.47 -9.44 10.63
N HIS A 231 -18.94 -8.31 10.18
CA HIS A 231 -19.70 -7.16 9.68
C HIS A 231 -19.78 -7.15 8.14
N GLY A 232 -19.10 -8.08 7.46
CA GLY A 232 -19.04 -8.12 6.00
C GLY A 232 -18.31 -6.93 5.39
N VAL A 233 -17.32 -6.39 6.09
CA VAL A 233 -16.54 -5.23 5.64
C VAL A 233 -15.06 -5.55 5.75
N GLU A 234 -14.29 -5.12 4.76
CA GLU A 234 -12.84 -5.07 4.78
C GLU A 234 -12.41 -3.70 4.30
N LEU A 235 -11.72 -2.94 5.16
CA LEU A 235 -11.25 -1.59 4.87
C LEU A 235 -9.79 -1.64 4.43
N VAL A 236 -9.42 -0.79 3.49
CA VAL A 236 -8.01 -0.56 3.10
C VAL A 236 -7.62 0.84 3.53
N PHE A 237 -6.54 0.93 4.29
CA PHE A 237 -5.92 2.18 4.71
C PHE A 237 -4.68 2.41 3.88
N SER A 238 -4.69 3.38 2.96
CA SER A 238 -3.54 3.68 2.10
C SER A 238 -3.14 5.15 2.18
N HIS A 239 -1.84 5.40 2.11
CA HIS A 239 -1.31 6.77 1.92
C HIS A 239 -1.04 7.10 0.45
N ASP A 240 -0.92 6.09 -0.41
CA ASP A 240 -0.58 6.25 -1.82
C ASP A 240 -1.83 6.28 -2.70
N ILE A 241 -2.73 7.22 -2.41
CA ILE A 241 -3.89 7.49 -3.27
C ILE A 241 -3.41 8.41 -4.40
N LEU A 242 -3.43 7.92 -5.65
CA LEU A 242 -3.02 8.66 -6.84
C LEU A 242 -4.16 9.59 -7.29
N ASN A 243 -4.43 10.56 -6.43
CA ASN A 243 -5.41 11.62 -6.60
C ASN A 243 -4.88 12.85 -5.84
N GLU A 244 -4.84 14.00 -6.51
CA GLU A 244 -4.29 15.23 -5.95
C GLU A 244 -5.02 15.72 -4.69
N ALA A 245 -6.29 15.37 -4.53
CA ALA A 245 -7.06 15.74 -3.34
C ALA A 245 -6.71 14.91 -2.09
N TRP A 246 -5.93 13.83 -2.24
CA TRP A 246 -5.44 12.99 -1.14
C TRP A 246 -3.91 12.85 -1.17
N PRO A 247 -3.17 13.95 -0.94
CA PRO A 247 -1.72 13.87 -0.86
C PRO A 247 -1.30 13.02 0.36
N PRO A 248 -0.15 12.31 0.28
CA PRO A 248 0.43 11.64 1.44
C PRO A 248 0.64 12.64 2.57
N VAL A 249 0.28 12.23 3.80
CA VAL A 249 0.44 13.06 4.99
C VAL A 249 1.57 12.47 5.83
N PRO A 250 2.77 13.08 5.84
CA PRO A 250 3.87 12.59 6.63
C PRO A 250 3.50 12.65 8.12
N LYS A 251 3.66 11.53 8.80
CA LYS A 251 3.64 11.45 10.26
C LYS A 251 5.04 11.62 10.84
N THR A 252 6.02 11.10 10.12
CA THR A 252 7.46 11.09 10.42
C THR A 252 8.23 11.24 9.09
N GLY A 253 9.56 11.13 9.11
CA GLY A 253 10.35 11.16 7.87
C GLY A 253 10.09 9.97 6.93
N LYS A 254 9.55 8.85 7.43
CA LYS A 254 9.39 7.59 6.67
C LYS A 254 8.02 6.93 6.79
N THR A 255 7.10 7.54 7.51
CA THR A 255 5.75 7.01 7.70
C THR A 255 4.68 8.04 7.46
N PHE A 256 3.53 7.57 7.02
CA PHE A 256 2.41 8.40 6.63
C PHE A 256 1.17 8.07 7.46
N ILE A 257 0.28 9.06 7.61
CA ILE A 257 -1.07 8.84 8.12
C ILE A 257 -1.90 8.36 6.92
N PRO A 258 -2.38 7.09 6.90
CA PRO A 258 -3.14 6.60 5.76
C PRO A 258 -4.58 7.13 5.78
N TYR A 259 -5.22 7.10 4.62
CA TYR A 259 -6.64 7.36 4.43
C TYR A 259 -7.40 6.05 4.25
N VAL A 260 -8.69 6.02 4.59
CA VAL A 260 -9.58 4.93 4.19
C VAL A 260 -9.80 5.02 2.67
N SER A 261 -8.99 4.33 1.88
CA SER A 261 -9.00 4.44 0.42
C SER A 261 -10.06 3.55 -0.22
N TYR A 262 -10.36 2.42 0.42
CA TYR A 262 -11.21 1.39 -0.17
C TYR A 262 -11.99 0.62 0.90
N ALA A 263 -13.16 0.10 0.55
CA ALA A 263 -13.89 -0.88 1.33
C ALA A 263 -14.54 -1.96 0.44
N TRP A 264 -14.18 -3.23 0.68
CA TRP A 264 -14.95 -4.36 0.14
C TRP A 264 -16.16 -4.63 1.05
N VAL A 265 -17.34 -4.70 0.44
CA VAL A 265 -18.59 -4.97 1.13
C VAL A 265 -19.10 -6.35 0.74
N ARG A 266 -19.48 -7.15 1.74
CA ARG A 266 -19.95 -8.53 1.58
C ARG A 266 -21.33 -8.68 2.22
N SER A 267 -22.00 -9.79 1.88
CA SER A 267 -23.37 -10.11 2.32
C SER A 267 -23.64 -10.01 3.82
N LYS A 268 -22.61 -10.19 4.66
CA LYS A 268 -22.71 -10.04 6.12
C LYS A 268 -22.96 -8.62 6.60
N ILE A 269 -22.88 -7.59 5.72
CA ILE A 269 -23.36 -6.25 6.07
C ILE A 269 -24.87 -6.26 6.36
N GLY A 270 -25.61 -7.20 5.77
CA GLY A 270 -26.99 -7.51 6.13
C GLY A 270 -28.02 -6.51 5.61
N GLU A 271 -27.70 -5.76 4.56
CA GLU A 271 -28.61 -4.87 3.83
C GLU A 271 -28.31 -4.91 2.33
N PRO A 272 -29.31 -4.75 1.45
CA PRO A 272 -29.08 -4.65 0.01
C PRO A 272 -28.39 -3.33 -0.35
N VAL A 273 -27.64 -3.32 -1.45
CA VAL A 273 -26.92 -2.14 -1.95
C VAL A 273 -27.64 -1.65 -3.20
N LEU A 274 -28.17 -0.42 -3.16
CA LEU A 274 -29.01 0.14 -4.23
C LEU A 274 -30.20 -0.77 -4.63
N GLY A 275 -30.76 -1.49 -3.66
CA GLY A 275 -31.86 -2.42 -3.89
C GLY A 275 -31.44 -3.78 -4.46
N VAL A 276 -30.15 -3.99 -4.75
CA VAL A 276 -29.62 -5.26 -5.24
C VAL A 276 -29.49 -6.27 -4.09
N PRO A 277 -30.11 -7.46 -4.19
CA PRO A 277 -29.92 -8.51 -3.20
C PRO A 277 -28.53 -9.16 -3.33
N TRP A 278 -27.97 -9.65 -2.24
CA TRP A 278 -26.65 -10.29 -2.24
C TRP A 278 -26.58 -11.63 -2.99
N LYS A 279 -27.73 -12.27 -3.23
CA LYS A 279 -27.84 -13.53 -3.96
C LYS A 279 -28.49 -13.26 -5.31
N VAL A 280 -27.78 -12.58 -6.19
CA VAL A 280 -28.16 -12.42 -7.60
C VAL A 280 -27.64 -13.62 -8.39
N ALA A 281 -28.49 -14.18 -9.26
CA ALA A 281 -28.13 -15.36 -10.04
C ALA A 281 -27.56 -15.01 -11.42
N SER A 282 -27.74 -13.77 -11.88
CA SER A 282 -27.30 -13.35 -13.21
C SER A 282 -27.11 -11.84 -13.36
N GLU A 283 -26.33 -11.45 -14.36
CA GLU A 283 -26.18 -10.05 -14.81
C GLU A 283 -27.52 -9.41 -15.20
N ALA A 284 -28.48 -10.19 -15.73
CA ALA A 284 -29.79 -9.69 -16.13
C ALA A 284 -30.61 -9.17 -14.94
N GLU A 285 -30.51 -9.83 -13.78
CA GLU A 285 -31.17 -9.38 -12.54
C GLU A 285 -30.59 -8.05 -12.05
N LEU A 286 -29.27 -7.89 -12.12
CA LEU A 286 -28.59 -6.62 -11.81
C LEU A 286 -29.03 -5.51 -12.76
N THR A 287 -29.08 -5.81 -14.05
CA THR A 287 -29.47 -4.85 -15.09
C THR A 287 -30.92 -4.38 -14.91
N GLN A 288 -31.82 -5.25 -14.44
CA GLN A 288 -33.20 -4.88 -14.14
C GLN A 288 -33.31 -3.87 -12.99
N VAL A 289 -32.42 -3.95 -11.99
CA VAL A 289 -32.43 -3.09 -10.80
C VAL A 289 -31.65 -1.80 -11.03
N LEU A 290 -30.48 -1.89 -11.65
CA LEU A 290 -29.51 -0.79 -11.79
C LEU A 290 -29.57 -0.09 -13.15
N GLY A 291 -30.20 -0.69 -14.15
CA GLY A 291 -30.06 -0.30 -15.55
C GLY A 291 -28.86 -0.97 -16.22
N PRO A 292 -28.53 -0.61 -17.48
CA PRO A 292 -27.39 -1.19 -18.19
C PRO A 292 -26.07 -0.94 -17.44
N PRO A 293 -25.09 -1.86 -17.56
CA PRO A 293 -23.78 -1.68 -16.93
C PRO A 293 -23.10 -0.41 -17.44
N THR A 294 -22.34 0.24 -16.55
CA THR A 294 -21.47 1.37 -16.90
C THR A 294 -20.43 0.96 -17.92
N GLY A 295 -19.92 -0.27 -17.80
CA GLY A 295 -18.97 -0.83 -18.75
C GLY A 295 -18.69 -2.30 -18.49
N ARG A 296 -17.69 -2.80 -19.21
CA ARG A 296 -17.15 -4.14 -19.05
C ARG A 296 -15.63 -4.08 -18.93
N ARG A 297 -15.06 -4.94 -18.10
CA ARG A 297 -13.61 -5.11 -17.96
C ARG A 297 -13.24 -6.58 -18.10
N ALA A 298 -11.97 -6.82 -18.41
CA ALA A 298 -11.42 -8.16 -18.32
C ALA A 298 -11.42 -8.65 -16.87
N ALA A 299 -11.60 -9.96 -16.66
CA ALA A 299 -11.52 -10.54 -15.32
C ALA A 299 -10.12 -10.38 -14.74
N PHE A 300 -9.10 -10.47 -15.60
CA PHE A 300 -7.71 -10.23 -15.25
C PHE A 300 -7.06 -9.23 -16.20
N THR A 301 -6.05 -8.49 -15.72
CA THR A 301 -5.38 -7.41 -16.47
C THR A 301 -4.61 -7.88 -17.71
N ASN A 302 -4.24 -9.17 -17.73
CA ASN A 302 -3.57 -9.85 -18.83
C ASN A 302 -4.53 -10.44 -19.88
N GLU A 303 -5.84 -10.30 -19.69
CA GLU A 303 -6.86 -10.76 -20.64
C GLU A 303 -7.41 -9.60 -21.47
N ASP A 304 -7.82 -9.89 -22.70
CA ASP A 304 -8.41 -8.91 -23.61
C ASP A 304 -9.94 -9.00 -23.66
N GLU A 305 -10.52 -10.14 -23.26
CA GLU A 305 -11.97 -10.33 -23.30
C GLU A 305 -12.64 -9.60 -22.13
N LEU A 306 -13.55 -8.69 -22.45
CA LEU A 306 -14.26 -7.88 -21.45
C LEU A 306 -15.51 -8.62 -20.94
N THR A 307 -15.30 -9.56 -20.02
CA THR A 307 -16.34 -10.46 -19.51
C THR A 307 -17.10 -9.90 -18.31
N VAL A 308 -16.45 -9.12 -17.45
CA VAL A 308 -17.00 -8.66 -16.17
C VAL A 308 -17.79 -7.37 -16.35
N ALA A 309 -19.10 -7.42 -16.16
CA ALA A 309 -19.96 -6.24 -16.16
C ALA A 309 -19.83 -5.48 -14.83
N TYR A 310 -19.77 -4.14 -14.91
CA TYR A 310 -19.71 -3.29 -13.72
C TYR A 310 -20.63 -2.06 -13.84
N TRP A 311 -21.11 -1.60 -12.68
CA TRP A 311 -21.92 -0.41 -12.49
C TRP A 311 -21.21 0.52 -11.51
N THR A 312 -20.89 1.73 -11.95
CA THR A 312 -20.21 2.74 -11.13
C THR A 312 -21.15 3.90 -10.85
N HIS A 313 -21.20 4.29 -9.58
CA HIS A 313 -22.04 5.39 -9.11
C HIS A 313 -21.21 6.35 -8.26
N PRO A 314 -21.20 7.67 -8.56
CA PRO A 314 -20.55 8.65 -7.72
C PRO A 314 -21.29 8.76 -6.37
N LEU A 315 -20.53 8.76 -5.27
CA LEU A 315 -21.03 8.91 -3.91
C LEU A 315 -20.99 10.36 -3.44
N ASP A 316 -20.14 11.18 -4.06
CA ASP A 316 -20.01 12.60 -3.82
C ASP A 316 -20.24 13.43 -5.10
N THR A 317 -20.48 14.74 -4.95
CA THR A 317 -20.72 15.60 -6.12
C THR A 317 -19.46 15.92 -6.91
N ALA A 318 -18.28 15.77 -6.31
CA ALA A 318 -17.00 15.97 -6.98
C ALA A 318 -16.55 14.73 -7.77
N GLY A 319 -17.19 13.57 -7.57
CA GLY A 319 -16.85 12.33 -8.26
C GLY A 319 -15.55 11.70 -7.75
N HIS A 320 -15.08 12.09 -6.57
CA HIS A 320 -13.90 11.52 -5.96
C HIS A 320 -14.19 10.25 -5.18
N LEU A 321 -15.44 10.01 -4.81
CA LEU A 321 -15.85 8.80 -4.12
C LEU A 321 -16.79 8.03 -5.04
N ARG A 322 -16.54 6.73 -5.18
CA ARG A 322 -17.38 5.85 -6.01
C ARG A 322 -17.86 4.62 -5.26
N LEU A 323 -19.04 4.17 -5.65
CA LEU A 323 -19.57 2.85 -5.40
C LEU A 323 -19.51 2.08 -6.73
N GLU A 324 -18.89 0.91 -6.71
CA GLU A 324 -18.87 -0.03 -7.81
C GLU A 324 -19.58 -1.32 -7.41
N LEU A 325 -20.46 -1.81 -8.28
CA LEU A 325 -20.99 -3.16 -8.24
C LEU A 325 -20.43 -3.88 -9.47
N ALA A 326 -19.89 -5.09 -9.31
CA ALA A 326 -19.41 -5.90 -10.41
C ALA A 326 -19.94 -7.32 -10.31
N PHE A 327 -20.15 -7.98 -11.45
CA PHE A 327 -20.64 -9.35 -11.51
C PHE A 327 -19.74 -10.24 -12.35
N ASP A 328 -19.20 -11.27 -11.71
CA ASP A 328 -18.40 -12.33 -12.32
C ASP A 328 -18.74 -13.65 -11.62
N GLY A 329 -19.91 -14.21 -11.96
CA GLY A 329 -20.51 -15.35 -11.26
C GLY A 329 -21.11 -15.01 -9.89
N ASP A 330 -20.54 -14.04 -9.19
CA ASP A 330 -21.00 -13.50 -7.91
C ASP A 330 -20.97 -11.96 -7.90
N LEU A 331 -21.77 -11.35 -7.01
CA LEU A 331 -21.78 -9.91 -6.78
C LEU A 331 -20.56 -9.47 -5.95
N SER A 332 -19.75 -8.57 -6.51
CA SER A 332 -18.76 -7.78 -5.78
C SER A 332 -19.29 -6.36 -5.55
N VAL A 333 -19.11 -5.84 -4.33
CA VAL A 333 -19.46 -4.46 -3.99
C VAL A 333 -18.25 -3.77 -3.38
N THR A 334 -17.94 -2.61 -3.94
CA THR A 334 -16.76 -1.83 -3.63
C THR A 334 -17.14 -0.39 -3.40
N LEU A 335 -16.64 0.20 -2.33
CA LEU A 335 -16.62 1.64 -2.16
C LEU A 335 -15.17 2.10 -2.20
N ALA A 336 -14.84 3.17 -2.93
CA ALA A 336 -13.46 3.60 -3.10
C ALA A 336 -13.34 5.11 -3.24
N VAL A 337 -12.19 5.63 -2.83
CA VAL A 337 -11.65 6.89 -3.34
C VAL A 337 -11.17 6.64 -4.77
N GLU A 338 -11.58 7.49 -5.70
CA GLU A 338 -11.13 7.46 -7.08
C GLU A 338 -9.62 7.73 -7.10
N SER A 339 -8.88 6.82 -7.70
CA SER A 339 -7.43 6.89 -7.81
C SER A 339 -7.03 6.50 -9.23
N ALA A 340 -6.07 7.23 -9.78
CA ALA A 340 -5.39 6.85 -11.00
C ALA A 340 -4.53 5.60 -10.77
N GLY A 341 -4.02 5.03 -11.87
CA GLY A 341 -2.97 4.03 -11.84
C GLY A 341 -1.60 4.68 -12.06
N ALA A 342 -0.58 4.30 -11.28
CA ALA A 342 0.81 4.70 -11.55
C ALA A 342 1.32 4.00 -12.81
N LEU A 343 1.66 4.76 -13.85
CA LEU A 343 2.46 4.26 -14.98
C LEU A 343 3.94 4.15 -14.57
N GLU A 344 4.44 5.14 -13.84
CA GLU A 344 5.80 5.14 -13.29
C GLU A 344 5.82 5.91 -11.97
N ARG A 345 6.25 5.27 -10.88
CA ARG A 345 6.33 5.88 -9.54
C ARG A 345 7.64 6.62 -9.32
N TYR A 346 8.73 6.16 -9.93
CA TYR A 346 10.06 6.73 -9.80
C TYR A 346 10.59 7.17 -11.16
N PRO A 347 10.15 8.34 -11.66
CA PRO A 347 10.49 8.77 -13.00
C PRO A 347 11.99 8.81 -13.25
N ASP A 348 12.36 8.33 -14.42
CA ASP A 348 13.72 8.32 -14.92
C ASP A 348 13.80 9.00 -16.30
N VAL A 349 14.93 8.82 -16.98
CA VAL A 349 15.14 9.35 -18.33
C VAL A 349 14.15 8.78 -19.36
N THR A 350 13.75 7.51 -19.23
CA THR A 350 12.79 6.88 -20.15
C THR A 350 11.40 7.46 -19.98
N THR A 351 11.04 7.82 -18.74
CA THR A 351 9.81 8.54 -18.41
C THR A 351 9.80 9.93 -19.01
N GLY A 352 10.91 10.68 -18.87
CA GLY A 352 11.10 11.97 -19.53
C GLY A 352 10.93 11.88 -21.05
N LEU A 353 11.55 10.88 -21.67
CA LEU A 353 11.41 10.61 -23.11
C LEU A 353 9.95 10.35 -23.51
N PHE A 354 9.24 9.50 -22.77
CA PHE A 354 7.83 9.23 -23.05
C PHE A 354 6.96 10.47 -22.86
N VAL A 355 7.15 11.25 -21.79
CA VAL A 355 6.39 12.49 -21.55
C VAL A 355 6.64 13.52 -22.66
N GLY A 356 7.88 13.68 -23.10
CA GLY A 356 8.23 14.55 -24.23
C GLY A 356 7.54 14.10 -25.52
N TYR A 357 7.60 12.80 -25.83
CA TYR A 357 6.88 12.19 -26.95
C TYR A 357 5.37 12.45 -26.87
N ALA A 358 4.74 12.06 -25.76
CA ALA A 358 3.31 12.12 -25.52
C ALA A 358 2.76 13.55 -25.59
N ALA A 359 3.51 14.53 -25.08
CA ALA A 359 3.18 15.94 -25.18
C ALA A 359 3.09 16.41 -26.64
N THR A 360 4.09 16.07 -27.47
CA THR A 360 4.12 16.47 -28.89
C THR A 360 3.08 15.76 -29.75
N ARG A 361 2.57 14.61 -29.30
CA ARG A 361 1.55 13.81 -29.98
C ARG A 361 0.13 14.04 -29.46
N GLY A 362 -0.05 14.93 -28.49
CA GLY A 362 -1.35 15.22 -27.90
C GLY A 362 -1.97 14.04 -27.16
N LEU A 363 -1.14 13.15 -26.60
CA LEU A 363 -1.58 12.01 -25.78
C LEU A 363 -1.81 12.42 -24.32
N LEU A 364 -1.16 13.48 -23.84
CA LEU A 364 -1.35 14.01 -22.49
C LEU A 364 -2.64 14.83 -22.37
N ASP A 365 -3.30 14.72 -21.22
CA ASP A 365 -4.42 15.58 -20.85
C ASP A 365 -3.91 16.93 -20.37
N SER A 366 -4.13 17.98 -21.16
CA SER A 366 -3.63 19.33 -20.84
C SER A 366 -4.26 19.94 -19.60
N SER A 367 -5.45 19.49 -19.18
CA SER A 367 -6.11 19.97 -17.95
C SER A 367 -5.33 19.58 -16.69
N ARG A 368 -4.58 18.48 -16.75
CA ARG A 368 -3.71 18.00 -15.65
C ARG A 368 -2.45 18.85 -15.46
N PHE A 369 -2.18 19.80 -16.36
CA PHE A 369 -0.98 20.64 -16.33
C PHE A 369 -1.31 22.13 -16.22
N GLU A 370 -2.48 22.51 -15.70
CA GLU A 370 -2.92 23.91 -15.63
C GLU A 370 -1.93 24.81 -14.87
N ALA A 371 -1.41 24.34 -13.73
CA ALA A 371 -0.39 25.05 -12.94
C ALA A 371 0.97 25.17 -13.65
N HIS A 372 1.21 24.37 -14.69
CA HIS A 372 2.46 24.30 -15.44
C HIS A 372 2.26 24.54 -16.95
N ARG A 373 1.20 25.28 -17.31
CA ARG A 373 0.75 25.44 -18.70
C ARG A 373 1.85 25.93 -19.65
N ASP A 374 2.65 26.91 -19.23
CA ASP A 374 3.73 27.47 -20.04
C ASP A 374 4.85 26.44 -20.28
N LEU A 375 5.18 25.64 -19.27
CA LEU A 375 6.18 24.57 -19.39
C LEU A 375 5.65 23.46 -20.29
N PHE A 376 4.40 23.04 -20.11
CA PHE A 376 3.75 22.06 -20.97
C PHE A 376 3.76 22.53 -22.43
N ALA A 377 3.37 23.78 -22.70
CA ALA A 377 3.43 24.36 -24.04
C ALA A 377 4.86 24.43 -24.61
N ALA A 378 5.86 24.71 -23.76
CA ALA A 378 7.26 24.67 -24.16
C ALA A 378 7.71 23.26 -24.55
N VAL A 379 7.31 22.21 -23.83
CA VAL A 379 7.58 20.82 -24.21
C VAL A 379 6.89 20.45 -25.52
N GLN A 380 5.61 20.82 -25.69
CA GLN A 380 4.89 20.61 -26.95
C GLN A 380 5.58 21.28 -28.14
N ALA A 381 6.13 22.48 -27.94
CA ALA A 381 6.86 23.25 -28.94
C ALA A 381 8.34 22.83 -29.08
N ARG A 382 8.77 21.78 -28.38
CA ARG A 382 10.15 21.28 -28.36
C ARG A 382 11.19 22.28 -27.83
N LYS A 383 10.78 23.17 -26.94
CA LYS A 383 11.61 24.22 -26.31
C LYS A 383 12.07 23.89 -24.88
N ALA A 384 11.48 22.87 -24.26
CA ALA A 384 11.87 22.30 -22.96
C ALA A 384 11.80 20.78 -23.06
N LYS A 385 12.52 20.04 -22.22
CA LYS A 385 12.51 18.56 -22.24
C LYS A 385 11.31 17.97 -21.49
N GLY A 386 11.00 16.69 -21.75
CA GLY A 386 9.96 15.99 -21.01
C GLY A 386 10.33 15.81 -19.53
N SER A 387 11.59 15.53 -19.24
CA SER A 387 12.16 15.42 -17.88
C SER A 387 12.00 16.70 -17.06
N GLU A 388 12.02 17.88 -17.69
CA GLU A 388 11.75 19.15 -17.01
C GLU A 388 10.29 19.27 -16.57
N LEU A 389 9.35 18.81 -17.40
CA LEU A 389 7.94 18.77 -17.04
C LEU A 389 7.69 17.71 -15.96
N VAL A 390 8.30 16.53 -16.07
CA VAL A 390 8.24 15.48 -15.05
C VAL A 390 8.70 16.03 -13.70
N ALA A 391 9.88 16.65 -13.63
CA ALA A 391 10.45 17.15 -12.39
C ALA A 391 9.62 18.24 -11.70
N ARG A 392 8.82 19.01 -12.46
CA ARG A 392 8.06 20.14 -11.92
C ARG A 392 6.57 19.86 -11.70
N ALA A 393 5.96 19.04 -12.55
CA ALA A 393 4.52 18.80 -12.56
C ALA A 393 4.15 17.41 -12.04
N LEU A 394 5.07 16.43 -12.10
CA LEU A 394 4.80 15.02 -11.81
C LEU A 394 5.53 14.57 -10.54
N SER A 395 5.33 15.32 -9.45
CA SER A 395 6.04 15.12 -8.17
C SER A 395 5.82 13.74 -7.52
N ARG A 396 4.77 13.03 -7.93
CA ARG A 396 4.40 11.69 -7.46
C ARG A 396 4.41 10.65 -8.58
N GLY A 397 5.21 10.89 -9.61
CA GLY A 397 5.30 10.00 -10.76
C GLY A 397 4.29 10.31 -11.87
N LEU A 398 4.37 9.49 -12.92
CA LEU A 398 3.46 9.54 -14.06
C LEU A 398 2.28 8.61 -13.78
N TRP A 399 1.06 9.15 -13.83
CA TRP A 399 -0.18 8.41 -13.68
C TRP A 399 -0.87 8.24 -15.04
N ASP A 400 -1.74 7.24 -15.14
CA ASP A 400 -2.49 6.95 -16.37
C ASP A 400 -3.49 8.06 -16.70
N ASP A 401 -4.02 8.76 -15.71
CA ASP A 401 -4.93 9.89 -15.88
C ASP A 401 -4.24 11.19 -16.33
N HIS A 402 -2.90 11.25 -16.34
CA HIS A 402 -2.14 12.28 -17.07
C HIS A 402 -2.25 12.11 -18.59
N LEU A 403 -2.66 10.92 -19.06
CA LEU A 403 -3.05 10.71 -20.45
C LEU A 403 -4.51 11.12 -20.64
N ARG A 404 -4.83 11.67 -21.82
CA ARG A 404 -6.21 12.01 -22.17
C ARG A 404 -7.12 10.79 -22.10
N ASP A 405 -8.36 11.02 -21.75
CA ASP A 405 -9.37 9.96 -21.75
C ASP A 405 -9.73 9.56 -23.19
N ALA A 406 -9.13 8.47 -23.66
CA ALA A 406 -9.39 7.89 -24.97
C ALA A 406 -9.49 6.36 -24.84
N PRO A 407 -10.49 5.71 -25.49
CA PRO A 407 -10.72 4.28 -25.33
C PRO A 407 -9.45 3.44 -25.57
N GLY A 408 -9.02 2.70 -24.54
CA GLY A 408 -7.86 1.81 -24.59
C GLY A 408 -6.48 2.46 -24.44
N LEU A 409 -6.35 3.80 -24.47
CA LEU A 409 -5.05 4.48 -24.39
C LEU A 409 -4.35 4.19 -23.05
N ARG A 410 -5.06 4.46 -21.95
CA ARG A 410 -4.54 4.27 -20.59
C ARG A 410 -4.20 2.80 -20.32
N THR A 411 -5.05 1.88 -20.77
CA THR A 411 -4.81 0.42 -20.67
C THR A 411 -3.58 -0.02 -21.44
N LEU A 412 -3.38 0.47 -22.67
CA LEU A 412 -2.20 0.14 -23.46
C LEU A 412 -0.93 0.68 -22.79
N ALA A 413 -0.94 1.95 -22.35
CA ALA A 413 0.18 2.54 -21.63
C ALA A 413 0.49 1.75 -20.35
N TRP A 414 -0.53 1.41 -19.56
CA TRP A 414 -0.37 0.59 -18.37
C TRP A 414 0.35 -0.73 -18.66
N ARG A 415 -0.12 -1.49 -19.65
CA ARG A 415 0.49 -2.77 -20.03
C ARG A 415 1.95 -2.59 -20.48
N TRP A 416 2.23 -1.53 -21.23
CA TRP A 416 3.56 -1.22 -21.75
C TRP A 416 4.57 -0.86 -20.66
N PHE A 417 4.17 -0.06 -19.68
CA PHE A 417 5.03 0.30 -18.55
C PHE A 417 5.29 -0.90 -17.62
N HIS A 418 4.31 -1.80 -17.46
CA HIS A 418 4.36 -2.89 -16.48
C HIS A 418 4.75 -4.26 -17.05
N ASN A 419 5.30 -4.33 -18.26
CA ASN A 419 5.71 -5.59 -18.91
C ASN A 419 4.58 -6.65 -18.93
N MET A 420 3.36 -6.24 -19.25
CA MET A 420 2.23 -7.16 -19.32
C MET A 420 2.12 -7.76 -20.72
N CYS A 421 1.81 -9.06 -20.81
CA CYS A 421 1.63 -9.77 -22.08
C CYS A 421 2.84 -9.70 -23.04
N GLY A 422 4.07 -9.64 -22.49
CA GLY A 422 5.30 -9.52 -23.28
C GLY A 422 5.47 -8.14 -23.94
N PHE A 423 4.73 -7.14 -23.48
CA PHE A 423 4.77 -5.78 -24.00
C PHE A 423 5.43 -4.84 -22.98
N TRP A 424 6.63 -4.35 -23.28
CA TRP A 424 7.45 -3.63 -22.30
C TRP A 424 8.23 -2.46 -22.90
N MET A 425 8.12 -1.29 -22.26
CA MET A 425 8.89 -0.09 -22.62
C MET A 425 10.39 -0.35 -22.68
N THR A 426 10.98 -0.99 -21.67
CA THR A 426 12.43 -1.22 -21.63
C THR A 426 12.89 -2.11 -22.78
N ALA A 427 12.10 -3.12 -23.18
CA ALA A 427 12.42 -3.96 -24.32
C ALA A 427 12.40 -3.16 -25.63
N ASP A 428 11.36 -2.35 -25.85
CA ASP A 428 11.24 -1.49 -27.02
C ASP A 428 12.39 -0.48 -27.10
N LEU A 429 12.72 0.19 -25.98
CA LEU A 429 13.81 1.17 -25.95
C LEU A 429 15.19 0.51 -26.07
N ASN A 430 15.37 -0.72 -25.60
CA ASN A 430 16.58 -1.52 -25.84
C ASN A 430 16.78 -1.84 -27.32
N GLU A 431 15.70 -2.08 -28.08
CA GLU A 431 15.79 -2.28 -29.53
C GLU A 431 16.22 -1.00 -30.25
N VAL A 432 15.70 0.15 -29.80
CA VAL A 432 15.96 1.46 -30.41
C VAL A 432 17.37 1.98 -30.10
N PHE A 433 17.78 1.95 -28.84
CA PHE A 433 19.03 2.57 -28.37
C PHE A 433 20.16 1.57 -28.13
N GLY A 434 19.87 0.28 -28.18
CA GLY A 434 20.74 -0.76 -27.66
C GLY A 434 20.69 -0.82 -26.13
N LYS A 435 21.32 -1.87 -25.60
CA LYS A 435 21.27 -2.19 -24.16
C LYS A 435 22.60 -1.95 -23.45
N ARG A 436 22.53 -1.57 -22.17
CA ARG A 436 23.64 -1.52 -21.20
C ARG A 436 23.24 -2.27 -19.93
N LYS A 437 24.22 -2.55 -19.07
CA LYS A 437 23.96 -3.09 -17.74
C LYS A 437 23.63 -1.96 -16.77
N GLY A 438 22.46 -2.04 -16.16
CA GLY A 438 22.03 -1.17 -15.06
C GLY A 438 22.79 -1.43 -13.76
N PRO A 439 22.61 -0.59 -12.74
CA PRO A 439 23.26 -0.74 -11.43
C PRO A 439 22.90 -2.05 -10.73
N PHE A 440 21.78 -2.67 -11.09
CA PHE A 440 21.33 -3.95 -10.54
C PHE A 440 21.54 -5.14 -11.51
N GLY A 441 22.33 -4.97 -12.58
CA GLY A 441 22.71 -6.04 -13.51
C GLY A 441 21.67 -6.43 -14.56
N HIS A 442 20.49 -5.82 -14.55
CA HIS A 442 19.48 -5.97 -15.62
C HIS A 442 19.85 -5.13 -16.86
N ASP A 443 19.23 -5.47 -18.00
CA ASP A 443 19.45 -4.76 -19.27
C ASP A 443 18.57 -3.49 -19.29
N GLU A 444 19.21 -2.33 -19.46
CA GLU A 444 18.58 -1.00 -19.58
C GLU A 444 18.93 -0.36 -20.93
N PRO A 445 18.07 0.52 -21.48
CA PRO A 445 18.39 1.23 -22.71
C PRO A 445 19.64 2.10 -22.53
N LYS A 446 20.47 2.17 -23.56
CA LYS A 446 21.59 3.14 -23.65
C LYS A 446 21.05 4.55 -23.91
N LEU A 447 20.41 5.10 -22.89
CA LEU A 447 19.77 6.40 -22.90
C LEU A 447 20.23 7.17 -21.66
N ASP A 448 21.00 8.23 -21.87
CA ASP A 448 21.52 9.07 -20.78
C ASP A 448 20.67 10.34 -20.56
N ASP A 449 19.89 10.75 -21.56
CA ASP A 449 19.13 11.99 -21.56
C ASP A 449 17.92 11.88 -22.51
N ASP A 450 16.85 12.63 -22.23
CA ASP A 450 15.63 12.68 -23.04
C ASP A 450 15.69 13.80 -24.08
N THR A 451 16.81 13.86 -24.82
CA THR A 451 16.98 14.86 -25.88
C THR A 451 15.93 14.72 -26.97
N TRP A 452 15.68 15.80 -27.69
CA TRP A 452 14.76 15.79 -28.82
C TRP A 452 15.17 14.83 -29.93
N ASP A 453 16.48 14.59 -30.12
CA ASP A 453 16.99 13.57 -31.04
C ASP A 453 16.66 12.15 -30.54
N ALA A 454 16.77 11.90 -29.22
CA ALA A 454 16.37 10.62 -28.64
C ALA A 454 14.85 10.41 -28.78
N VAL A 455 14.04 11.45 -28.50
CA VAL A 455 12.59 11.40 -28.71
C VAL A 455 12.27 11.08 -30.17
N ASP A 456 12.90 11.74 -31.14
CA ASP A 456 12.66 11.47 -32.58
C ASP A 456 13.11 10.06 -32.99
N THR A 457 14.21 9.57 -32.40
CA THR A 457 14.70 8.20 -32.65
C THR A 457 13.69 7.15 -32.15
N ALA A 458 13.12 7.35 -30.95
CA ALA A 458 12.09 6.49 -30.40
C ALA A 458 10.72 6.66 -31.07
N ALA A 459 10.42 7.86 -31.60
CA ALA A 459 9.10 8.23 -32.10
C ALA A 459 8.58 7.27 -33.17
N LYS A 460 9.44 6.71 -34.04
CA LYS A 460 9.00 5.74 -35.05
C LYS A 460 8.35 4.49 -34.42
N LEU A 461 8.97 3.94 -33.38
CA LEU A 461 8.44 2.79 -32.66
C LEU A 461 7.20 3.20 -31.85
N LEU A 462 7.27 4.32 -31.13
CA LEU A 462 6.16 4.78 -30.30
C LEU A 462 4.93 5.13 -31.15
N ASP A 463 5.11 5.73 -32.33
CA ASP A 463 4.03 6.03 -33.26
C ASP A 463 3.35 4.75 -33.78
N GLN A 464 4.08 3.64 -33.88
CA GLN A 464 3.48 2.33 -34.18
C GLN A 464 2.68 1.79 -32.99
N ARG A 465 3.21 1.90 -31.76
CA ARG A 465 2.52 1.44 -30.54
C ARG A 465 1.24 2.22 -30.27
N PHE A 466 1.29 3.53 -30.44
CA PHE A 466 0.20 4.45 -30.11
C PHE A 466 -0.63 4.90 -31.32
N ALA A 467 -0.45 4.26 -32.49
CA ALA A 467 -1.05 4.67 -33.77
C ALA A 467 -2.57 4.94 -33.69
N ALA A 468 -3.31 4.14 -32.91
CA ALA A 468 -4.76 4.25 -32.77
C ALA A 468 -5.21 5.57 -32.11
N TRP A 469 -4.32 6.24 -31.37
CA TRP A 469 -4.59 7.47 -30.63
C TRP A 469 -3.82 8.66 -31.17
N LEU A 470 -3.09 8.55 -32.28
CA LEU A 470 -2.48 9.72 -32.91
C LEU A 470 -3.53 10.42 -33.76
N THR A 471 -3.67 11.74 -33.58
CA THR A 471 -4.42 12.55 -34.53
C THR A 471 -3.74 12.44 -35.90
N LYS A 472 -4.46 11.96 -36.92
CA LYS A 472 -3.95 11.99 -38.29
C LYS A 472 -3.59 13.44 -38.64
N PRO A 473 -2.42 13.70 -39.25
CA PRO A 473 -2.15 15.02 -39.80
C PRO A 473 -3.27 15.34 -40.80
N GLY A 474 -3.96 16.46 -40.56
CA GLY A 474 -4.97 17.00 -41.45
C GLY A 474 -4.38 17.58 -42.72
#